data_AF-A0A0D3KLX7-F1
#
_entry.id   AF-A0A0D3KLX7-F1
#
_cell.length_a   1.000
_cell.length_b   1.000
_cell.length_c   1.000
_cell.angle_alpha   90.00
_cell.angle_beta   90.00
_cell.angle_gamma   90.00
#
_symmetry.space_group_name_H-M   'P 1'
#
loop_
_entity.id
_entity.type
_entity.pdbx_description
1 polymer ?
#
loop_
_entity_poly.entity_id
_entity_poly.type
_entity_poly.pdbx_seq_one_letter_code
_entity_poly.pdbx_strand_id
1 'polypeptide(L)'
;MLRPTVAFFVLSLHSGARAQPSYAAPMIKQVVTAARSRPPIVTDKVTTHSYQTMYGMFLVPLYYSTRSQFRRMKMLEIGLGCDQNYGPGASAKLWRDLFADMELWMADTDAACVSKHNSSMWKDFGIRTLVGNQANKQTQAEWVREAGDDFDAIIDDGGHTNGQILSTFRGLWPSVKRGGLYFIEDMLVGRHPKYDDTKGDAIMSDVIQSWIEQLTVNPRTPKALVPDWGTVNWDATASNRHAFDLRKRFPLPQHVNFIFCQREACVIGKQEAVEAASAVAPSLAAPLPAERRLARADYAAALSAAGSSEGAARDDAAAAIAHCDWLIARCDAREQPPLLLGLGGEEPLPRQAERLSGELTHREVVTLADGDDVRLPPAAFLCAVVTNYNFFAPWAWPDNAALSHSLL
;
A
#
# COMPACT_ATOMS: atom_id res chain seq x y z
N MET A 1 -14.67 -47.88 47.00
CA MET A 1 -14.51 -47.59 45.55
C MET A 1 -14.97 -46.15 45.30
N LEU A 2 -14.04 -45.21 45.20
CA LEU A 2 -14.30 -43.82 44.84
C LEU A 2 -13.69 -43.60 43.45
N ARG A 3 -14.52 -43.29 42.45
CA ARG A 3 -14.05 -42.89 41.11
C ARG A 3 -13.81 -41.38 41.13
N PRO A 4 -12.65 -40.87 40.68
CA PRO A 4 -12.46 -39.43 40.56
C PRO A 4 -13.19 -38.93 39.32
N THR A 5 -14.06 -37.93 39.51
CA THR A 5 -14.67 -37.19 38.42
C THR A 5 -13.64 -36.20 37.90
N VAL A 6 -13.05 -36.47 36.74
CA VAL A 6 -12.21 -35.50 36.03
C VAL A 6 -13.14 -34.49 35.37
N ALA A 7 -13.23 -33.29 35.95
CA ALA A 7 -13.88 -32.15 35.31
C ALA A 7 -13.01 -31.69 34.13
N PHE A 8 -13.46 -31.97 32.91
CA PHE A 8 -12.91 -31.33 31.72
C PHE A 8 -13.35 -29.87 31.72
N PHE A 9 -12.45 -28.98 32.14
CA PHE A 9 -12.55 -27.58 31.76
C PHE A 9 -12.29 -27.50 30.25
N VAL A 10 -13.36 -27.42 29.47
CA VAL A 10 -13.27 -26.92 28.10
C VAL A 10 -12.96 -25.44 28.23
N LEU A 11 -11.67 -25.08 28.16
CA LEU A 11 -11.29 -23.72 27.82
C LEU A 11 -11.91 -23.45 26.46
N SER A 12 -12.96 -22.64 26.44
CA SER A 12 -13.46 -22.03 25.21
C SER A 12 -12.37 -21.07 24.75
N LEU A 13 -11.42 -21.60 23.97
CA LEU A 13 -10.50 -20.79 23.17
C LEU A 13 -11.41 -19.91 22.30
N HIS A 14 -11.47 -18.62 22.63
CA HIS A 14 -12.09 -17.64 21.75
C HIS A 14 -11.40 -17.76 20.40
N SER A 15 -12.11 -18.33 19.43
CA SER A 15 -11.64 -18.44 18.07
C SER A 15 -11.52 -17.04 17.48
N GLY A 16 -10.30 -16.65 17.13
CA GLY A 16 -10.09 -15.97 15.86
C GLY A 16 -9.93 -14.45 15.87
N ALA A 17 -9.12 -13.88 16.75
CA ALA A 17 -8.34 -12.71 16.32
C ALA A 17 -7.16 -13.26 15.49
N ARG A 18 -7.33 -13.38 14.16
CA ARG A 18 -6.21 -13.73 13.27
C ARG A 18 -5.12 -12.66 13.48
N ALA A 19 -3.90 -13.08 13.83
CA ALA A 19 -2.80 -12.16 14.03
C ALA A 19 -2.56 -11.37 12.72
N GLN A 20 -2.89 -10.09 12.74
CA GLN A 20 -2.64 -9.15 11.65
C GLN A 20 -1.41 -8.30 11.99
N PRO A 21 -0.65 -7.84 10.98
CA PRO A 21 0.47 -6.95 11.22
C PRO A 21 -0.05 -5.64 11.83
N SER A 22 0.32 -5.38 13.09
CA SER A 22 -0.15 -4.22 13.86
C SER A 22 0.18 -2.89 13.19
N TYR A 23 1.34 -2.80 12.52
CA TYR A 23 1.76 -1.61 11.79
C TYR A 23 0.85 -1.26 10.59
N ALA A 24 0.16 -2.25 10.01
CA ALA A 24 -0.78 -2.05 8.90
C ALA A 24 -2.25 -2.12 9.35
N ALA A 25 -2.51 -2.30 10.65
CA ALA A 25 -3.86 -2.45 11.19
C ALA A 25 -4.82 -1.30 10.79
N PRO A 26 -4.41 -0.01 10.75
CA PRO A 26 -5.28 1.07 10.30
C PRO A 26 -5.75 0.88 8.86
N MET A 27 -4.84 0.55 7.93
CA MET A 27 -5.15 0.36 6.52
C MET A 27 -5.97 -0.92 6.29
N ILE A 28 -5.66 -2.00 7.01
CA ILE A 28 -6.44 -3.25 6.95
C ILE A 28 -7.88 -2.99 7.45
N LYS A 29 -8.04 -2.21 8.52
CA LYS A 29 -9.35 -1.82 9.03
C LYS A 29 -10.14 -0.99 8.02
N GLN A 30 -9.50 -0.13 7.21
CA GLN A 30 -10.20 0.61 6.16
C GLN A 30 -10.86 -0.32 5.14
N VAL A 31 -10.16 -1.38 4.70
CA VAL A 31 -10.73 -2.38 3.77
C VAL A 31 -11.97 -3.05 4.39
N VAL A 32 -11.86 -3.49 5.65
CA VAL A 32 -12.98 -4.14 6.36
C VAL A 32 -14.15 -3.18 6.57
N THR A 33 -13.88 -1.93 6.93
CA THR A 33 -14.92 -0.90 7.11
C THR A 33 -15.62 -0.59 5.79
N ALA A 34 -14.89 -0.45 4.69
CA ALA A 34 -15.48 -0.23 3.37
C ALA A 34 -16.40 -1.38 2.97
N ALA A 35 -15.95 -2.64 3.16
CA ALA A 35 -16.79 -3.80 2.89
C ALA A 35 -18.07 -3.86 3.74
N ARG A 36 -18.00 -3.35 4.98
CA ARG A 36 -19.15 -3.27 5.91
C ARG A 36 -20.12 -2.15 5.60
N SER A 37 -19.72 -1.17 4.80
CA SER A 37 -20.56 -0.01 4.47
C SER A 37 -21.79 -0.36 3.62
N ARG A 38 -21.81 -1.55 2.99
CA ARG A 38 -22.91 -2.05 2.17
C ARG A 38 -23.42 -3.41 2.66
N PRO A 39 -24.32 -3.43 3.67
CA PRO A 39 -24.92 -4.69 4.12
C PRO A 39 -25.94 -5.24 3.09
N PRO A 40 -26.03 -6.58 2.93
CA PRO A 40 -25.14 -7.59 3.50
C PRO A 40 -23.75 -7.58 2.85
N ILE A 41 -22.70 -7.87 3.63
CA ILE A 41 -21.34 -8.00 3.09
C ILE A 41 -21.30 -9.25 2.20
N VAL A 42 -21.17 -9.04 0.90
CA VAL A 42 -21.23 -10.15 -0.08
C VAL A 42 -19.86 -10.52 -0.68
N THR A 43 -18.88 -9.63 -0.64
CA THR A 43 -17.54 -9.96 -1.17
C THR A 43 -16.83 -10.96 -0.26
N ASP A 44 -16.32 -12.00 -0.88
CA ASP A 44 -15.53 -13.09 -0.29
C ASP A 44 -14.17 -12.62 0.25
N LYS A 45 -13.61 -11.53 -0.32
CA LYS A 45 -12.31 -10.91 0.06
C LYS A 45 -12.13 -10.66 1.56
N VAL A 46 -13.23 -10.38 2.27
CA VAL A 46 -13.24 -10.13 3.73
C VAL A 46 -14.15 -11.08 4.51
N THR A 47 -14.87 -11.98 3.83
CA THR A 47 -15.83 -12.90 4.46
C THR A 47 -15.27 -14.32 4.48
N THR A 48 -15.27 -14.99 3.33
CA THR A 48 -14.70 -16.33 3.16
C THR A 48 -13.17 -16.30 3.34
N HIS A 49 -12.53 -15.31 2.74
CA HIS A 49 -11.08 -15.14 2.74
C HIS A 49 -10.63 -14.06 3.72
N SER A 50 -9.33 -13.79 3.74
CA SER A 50 -8.75 -12.68 4.53
C SER A 50 -7.78 -11.84 3.73
N TYR A 51 -8.21 -11.45 2.53
CA TYR A 51 -7.41 -10.66 1.61
C TYR A 51 -7.30 -9.19 2.06
N GLN A 52 -8.11 -8.73 3.02
CA GLN A 52 -7.94 -7.41 3.65
C GLN A 52 -6.54 -7.16 4.19
N THR A 53 -5.80 -8.20 4.60
CA THR A 53 -4.43 -8.06 5.11
C THR A 53 -3.51 -7.57 3.98
N MET A 54 -3.44 -8.31 2.87
CA MET A 54 -2.68 -7.94 1.67
C MET A 54 -3.15 -6.61 1.08
N TYR A 55 -4.45 -6.39 0.96
CA TYR A 55 -4.99 -5.14 0.43
C TYR A 55 -4.68 -3.94 1.31
N GLY A 56 -4.81 -4.09 2.63
CA GLY A 56 -4.44 -3.04 3.58
C GLY A 56 -2.93 -2.75 3.58
N MET A 57 -2.09 -3.78 3.42
CA MET A 57 -0.63 -3.60 3.41
C MET A 57 -0.10 -2.95 2.13
N PHE A 58 -0.72 -3.19 0.98
CA PHE A 58 -0.13 -2.80 -0.31
C PHE A 58 -1.04 -1.88 -1.14
N LEU A 59 -2.31 -2.23 -1.31
CA LEU A 59 -3.21 -1.49 -2.19
C LEU A 59 -3.62 -0.13 -1.60
N VAL A 60 -3.92 -0.10 -0.30
CA VAL A 60 -4.31 1.14 0.40
C VAL A 60 -3.15 2.16 0.42
N PRO A 61 -1.90 1.81 0.79
CA PRO A 61 -0.78 2.74 0.67
C PRO A 61 -0.50 3.19 -0.77
N LEU A 62 -0.63 2.30 -1.76
CA LEU A 62 -0.46 2.66 -3.17
C LEU A 62 -1.47 3.75 -3.57
N TYR A 63 -2.74 3.60 -3.20
CA TYR A 63 -3.76 4.61 -3.46
C TYR A 63 -3.38 5.98 -2.88
N TYR A 64 -2.99 6.03 -1.60
CA TYR A 64 -2.60 7.30 -0.98
C TYR A 64 -1.34 7.91 -1.61
N SER A 65 -0.37 7.07 -2.01
CA SER A 65 0.83 7.51 -2.74
C SER A 65 0.48 8.11 -4.11
N THR A 66 -0.40 7.49 -4.88
CA THR A 66 -0.83 8.05 -6.18
C THR A 66 -1.53 9.41 -6.00
N ARG A 67 -2.33 9.56 -4.95
CA ARG A 67 -3.02 10.84 -4.66
C ARG A 67 -2.09 11.94 -4.19
N SER A 68 -1.07 11.63 -3.38
CA SER A 68 -0.08 12.62 -2.97
C SER A 68 0.75 13.15 -4.17
N GLN A 69 0.79 12.38 -5.26
CA GLN A 69 1.35 12.78 -6.55
C GLN A 69 0.33 13.46 -7.49
N PHE A 70 -0.85 13.83 -7.00
CA PHE A 70 -1.96 14.41 -7.78
C PHE A 70 -2.39 13.56 -8.96
N ARG A 71 -2.22 12.23 -8.87
CA ARG A 71 -2.64 11.28 -9.89
C ARG A 71 -3.87 10.51 -9.45
N ARG A 72 -4.70 10.19 -10.43
CA ARG A 72 -5.80 9.25 -10.28
C ARG A 72 -5.25 7.82 -10.36
N MET A 73 -5.49 7.02 -9.33
CA MET A 73 -5.14 5.60 -9.38
C MET A 73 -5.93 4.90 -10.48
N LYS A 74 -5.26 4.05 -11.26
CA LYS A 74 -5.87 3.21 -12.28
C LYS A 74 -5.69 1.73 -11.94
N MET A 75 -6.80 1.00 -11.88
CA MET A 75 -6.82 -0.41 -11.52
C MET A 75 -7.65 -1.24 -12.51
N LEU A 76 -7.15 -2.45 -12.80
CA LEU A 76 -7.90 -3.51 -13.47
C LEU A 76 -8.08 -4.68 -12.51
N GLU A 77 -9.31 -5.18 -12.36
CA GLU A 77 -9.59 -6.48 -11.75
C GLU A 77 -10.14 -7.44 -12.82
N ILE A 78 -9.58 -8.64 -12.86
CA ILE A 78 -10.04 -9.75 -13.69
C ILE A 78 -10.92 -10.62 -12.81
N GLY A 79 -12.17 -10.83 -13.22
CA GLY A 79 -13.23 -11.42 -12.40
C GLY A 79 -14.25 -10.37 -11.99
N LEU A 80 -15.35 -10.24 -12.74
CA LEU A 80 -16.49 -9.43 -12.29
C LEU A 80 -17.37 -10.21 -11.30
N GLY A 81 -17.20 -11.53 -11.22
CA GLY A 81 -18.02 -12.41 -10.38
C GLY A 81 -19.35 -12.75 -11.03
N CYS A 82 -19.38 -12.89 -12.34
CA CYS A 82 -20.59 -13.24 -13.10
C CYS A 82 -21.15 -14.63 -12.77
N ASP A 83 -20.32 -15.53 -12.24
CA ASP A 83 -20.66 -16.87 -11.80
C ASP A 83 -20.99 -16.96 -10.29
N GLN A 84 -20.92 -15.84 -9.57
CA GLN A 84 -21.17 -15.80 -8.12
C GLN A 84 -22.67 -15.85 -7.82
N ASN A 85 -23.03 -16.58 -6.76
CA ASN A 85 -24.44 -16.76 -6.36
C ASN A 85 -25.11 -15.45 -5.89
N TYR A 86 -24.33 -14.46 -5.46
CA TYR A 86 -24.79 -13.12 -5.06
C TYR A 86 -24.74 -12.11 -6.23
N GLY A 87 -24.34 -12.54 -7.42
CA GLY A 87 -24.24 -11.74 -8.63
C GLY A 87 -22.96 -10.91 -8.75
N PRO A 88 -22.78 -10.22 -9.89
CA PRO A 88 -21.52 -9.54 -10.22
C PRO A 88 -21.25 -8.26 -9.42
N GLY A 89 -19.97 -7.93 -9.32
CA GLY A 89 -19.44 -6.63 -8.90
C GLY A 89 -19.41 -6.39 -7.40
N ALA A 90 -19.44 -7.44 -6.57
CA ALA A 90 -19.27 -7.30 -5.12
C ALA A 90 -17.93 -6.63 -4.76
N SER A 91 -16.83 -7.07 -5.37
CA SER A 91 -15.49 -6.48 -5.22
C SER A 91 -15.41 -5.08 -5.80
N ALA A 92 -15.97 -4.87 -6.98
CA ALA A 92 -15.98 -3.57 -7.64
C ALA A 92 -16.67 -2.48 -6.80
N LYS A 93 -17.76 -2.84 -6.09
CA LYS A 93 -18.43 -1.95 -5.13
C LYS A 93 -17.55 -1.66 -3.91
N LEU A 94 -16.90 -2.69 -3.35
CA LEU A 94 -15.91 -2.50 -2.27
C LEU A 94 -14.82 -1.51 -2.69
N TRP A 95 -14.24 -1.68 -3.88
CA TRP A 95 -13.20 -0.78 -4.36
C TRP A 95 -13.68 0.65 -4.56
N ARG A 96 -14.92 0.84 -5.03
CA ARG A 96 -15.50 2.18 -5.15
C ARG A 96 -15.70 2.83 -3.79
N ASP A 97 -16.14 2.09 -2.78
CA ASP A 97 -16.33 2.60 -1.42
C ASP A 97 -14.99 2.92 -0.74
N LEU A 98 -13.96 2.12 -1.02
CA LEU A 98 -12.62 2.31 -0.48
C LEU A 98 -11.86 3.44 -1.18
N PHE A 99 -12.02 3.57 -2.50
CA PHE A 99 -11.27 4.48 -3.37
C PHE A 99 -12.20 5.28 -4.30
N ALA A 100 -12.83 6.32 -3.74
CA ALA A 100 -13.86 7.11 -4.43
C ALA A 100 -13.43 7.64 -5.81
N ASP A 101 -12.16 8.03 -5.97
CA ASP A 101 -11.63 8.67 -7.18
C ASP A 101 -10.63 7.77 -7.92
N MET A 102 -10.87 6.46 -7.94
CA MET A 102 -10.09 5.54 -8.76
C MET A 102 -10.73 5.38 -10.15
N GLU A 103 -9.89 5.23 -11.17
CA GLU A 103 -10.30 4.67 -12.46
C GLU A 103 -10.31 3.13 -12.35
N LEU A 104 -11.50 2.53 -12.40
CA LEU A 104 -11.69 1.10 -12.18
C LEU A 104 -12.20 0.42 -13.44
N TRP A 105 -11.45 -0.59 -13.88
CA TRP A 105 -11.83 -1.53 -14.92
C TRP A 105 -12.06 -2.92 -14.33
N MET A 106 -13.14 -3.56 -14.76
CA MET A 106 -13.48 -4.94 -14.40
C MET A 106 -13.56 -5.78 -15.66
N ALA A 107 -12.83 -6.89 -15.75
CA ALA A 107 -12.91 -7.82 -16.87
C ALA A 107 -13.61 -9.12 -16.48
N ASP A 108 -14.40 -9.70 -17.37
CA ASP A 108 -14.99 -11.03 -17.16
C ASP A 108 -15.15 -11.77 -18.49
N THR A 109 -15.19 -13.11 -18.44
CA THR A 109 -15.36 -13.93 -19.64
C THR A 109 -16.83 -14.07 -20.05
N ASP A 110 -17.79 -13.85 -19.15
CA ASP A 110 -19.22 -13.94 -19.46
C ASP A 110 -19.73 -12.65 -20.11
N ALA A 111 -19.72 -12.64 -21.44
CA ALA A 111 -20.19 -11.52 -22.25
C ALA A 111 -21.66 -11.15 -21.99
N ALA A 112 -22.53 -12.12 -21.70
CA ALA A 112 -23.95 -11.89 -21.49
C ALA A 112 -24.19 -11.22 -20.14
N CYS A 113 -23.52 -11.70 -19.10
CA CYS A 113 -23.54 -11.07 -17.79
C CYS A 113 -22.97 -9.65 -17.84
N VAL A 114 -21.80 -9.45 -18.44
CA VAL A 114 -21.20 -8.12 -18.55
C VAL A 114 -22.12 -7.17 -19.31
N SER A 115 -22.65 -7.57 -20.47
CA SER A 115 -23.59 -6.76 -21.25
C SER A 115 -24.83 -6.36 -20.44
N LYS A 116 -25.40 -7.30 -19.67
CA LYS A 116 -26.56 -7.07 -18.79
C LYS A 116 -26.27 -6.03 -17.70
N HIS A 117 -25.06 -6.00 -17.15
CA HIS A 117 -24.71 -5.18 -15.99
C HIS A 117 -23.88 -3.93 -16.31
N ASN A 118 -23.35 -3.79 -17.53
CA ASN A 118 -22.45 -2.71 -17.93
C ASN A 118 -23.05 -1.32 -17.66
N SER A 119 -24.32 -1.09 -18.06
CA SER A 119 -24.95 0.22 -17.85
C SER A 119 -25.10 0.58 -16.37
N SER A 120 -25.42 -0.37 -15.49
CA SER A 120 -25.53 -0.09 -14.05
C SER A 120 -24.16 0.10 -13.41
N MET A 121 -23.17 -0.70 -13.81
CA MET A 121 -21.79 -0.56 -13.31
C MET A 121 -21.22 0.83 -13.62
N TRP A 122 -21.47 1.35 -14.82
CA TRP A 122 -21.05 2.69 -15.19
C TRP A 122 -21.85 3.78 -14.48
N LYS A 123 -23.19 3.74 -14.55
CA LYS A 123 -24.04 4.84 -14.03
C LYS A 123 -23.99 4.96 -12.51
N ASP A 124 -23.97 3.84 -11.81
CA ASP A 124 -24.13 3.84 -10.36
C ASP A 124 -22.76 3.94 -9.66
N PHE A 125 -21.69 3.46 -10.30
CA PHE A 125 -20.38 3.30 -9.66
C PHE A 125 -19.20 3.77 -10.51
N GLY A 126 -19.40 4.31 -11.72
CA GLY A 126 -18.31 4.72 -12.60
C GLY A 126 -17.33 3.59 -12.91
N ILE A 127 -17.79 2.33 -12.89
CA ILE A 127 -16.99 1.15 -13.20
C ILE A 127 -17.09 0.89 -14.70
N ARG A 128 -15.94 0.68 -15.33
CA ARG A 128 -15.85 0.31 -16.75
C ARG A 128 -15.67 -1.20 -16.85
N THR A 129 -16.30 -1.84 -17.83
CA THR A 129 -16.24 -3.30 -17.96
C THR A 129 -15.62 -3.73 -19.28
N LEU A 130 -14.87 -4.83 -19.23
CA LEU A 130 -14.24 -5.49 -20.37
C LEU A 130 -14.74 -6.93 -20.46
N VAL A 131 -14.73 -7.49 -21.67
CA VAL A 131 -15.17 -8.87 -21.92
C VAL A 131 -14.04 -9.68 -22.54
N GLY A 132 -13.89 -10.92 -22.11
CA GLY A 132 -13.15 -11.94 -22.83
C GLY A 132 -12.43 -12.95 -21.94
N ASN A 133 -11.78 -13.93 -22.58
CA ASN A 133 -11.05 -14.96 -21.87
C ASN A 133 -9.68 -14.44 -21.43
N GLN A 134 -9.44 -14.42 -20.12
CA GLN A 134 -8.18 -13.96 -19.55
C GLN A 134 -6.96 -14.74 -20.03
N ALA A 135 -7.08 -16.02 -20.43
CA ALA A 135 -5.96 -16.81 -20.96
C ALA A 135 -5.61 -16.46 -22.41
N ASN A 136 -6.47 -15.72 -23.13
CA ASN A 136 -6.27 -15.39 -24.53
C ASN A 136 -5.43 -14.10 -24.68
N LYS A 137 -4.30 -14.20 -25.38
CA LYS A 137 -3.37 -13.08 -25.59
C LYS A 137 -3.97 -11.92 -26.39
N GLN A 138 -4.84 -12.21 -27.36
CA GLN A 138 -5.51 -11.17 -28.14
C GLN A 138 -6.49 -10.40 -27.25
N THR A 139 -7.27 -11.10 -26.43
CA THR A 139 -8.16 -10.47 -25.44
C THR A 139 -7.37 -9.59 -24.47
N GLN A 140 -6.25 -10.06 -23.93
CA GLN A 140 -5.37 -9.25 -23.06
C GLN A 140 -4.90 -7.97 -23.76
N ALA A 141 -4.48 -8.06 -25.03
CA ALA A 141 -4.07 -6.91 -25.82
C ALA A 141 -5.24 -5.94 -26.10
N GLU A 142 -6.45 -6.47 -26.33
CA GLU A 142 -7.66 -5.67 -26.51
C GLU A 142 -8.04 -4.92 -25.22
N TRP A 143 -7.92 -5.57 -24.06
CA TRP A 143 -8.12 -4.92 -22.76
C TRP A 143 -7.16 -3.77 -22.53
N VAL A 144 -5.87 -3.97 -22.80
CA VAL A 144 -4.86 -2.90 -22.67
C VAL A 144 -5.14 -1.77 -23.68
N ARG A 145 -5.54 -2.11 -24.91
CA ARG A 145 -5.89 -1.10 -25.93
C ARG A 145 -7.10 -0.27 -25.52
N GLU A 146 -8.11 -0.87 -24.90
CA GLU A 146 -9.35 -0.19 -24.51
C GLU A 146 -9.21 0.57 -23.21
N ALA A 147 -8.64 -0.05 -22.18
CA ALA A 147 -8.41 0.58 -20.90
C ALA A 147 -7.28 1.61 -20.95
N GLY A 148 -6.36 1.46 -21.90
CA GLY A 148 -5.05 2.09 -21.89
C GLY A 148 -4.07 1.29 -21.01
N ASP A 149 -2.79 1.46 -21.29
CA ASP A 149 -1.69 0.90 -20.50
C ASP A 149 -1.61 1.57 -19.10
N ASP A 150 -0.54 1.31 -18.35
CA ASP A 150 -0.13 2.11 -17.20
C ASP A 150 -1.07 1.91 -15.99
N PHE A 151 -1.33 0.66 -15.63
CA PHE A 151 -2.08 0.31 -14.42
C PHE A 151 -1.21 0.50 -13.16
N ASP A 152 -1.73 1.21 -12.16
CA ASP A 152 -1.09 1.27 -10.85
C ASP A 152 -1.25 -0.07 -10.11
N ALA A 153 -2.40 -0.74 -10.31
CA ALA A 153 -2.63 -2.10 -9.81
C ALA A 153 -3.41 -2.98 -10.81
N ILE A 154 -3.09 -4.28 -10.84
CA ILE A 154 -3.91 -5.31 -11.47
C ILE A 154 -4.23 -6.39 -10.43
N ILE A 155 -5.49 -6.85 -10.38
CA ILE A 155 -5.93 -7.96 -9.52
C ILE A 155 -6.41 -9.11 -10.41
N ASP A 156 -5.85 -10.30 -10.23
CA ASP A 156 -6.29 -11.53 -10.89
C ASP A 156 -7.12 -12.37 -9.93
N ASP A 157 -8.44 -12.28 -10.08
CA ASP A 157 -9.48 -12.98 -9.33
C ASP A 157 -10.47 -13.66 -10.30
N GLY A 158 -9.93 -14.18 -11.40
CA GLY A 158 -10.71 -14.70 -12.52
C GLY A 158 -11.02 -16.19 -12.42
N GLY A 159 -10.64 -16.99 -13.43
CA GLY A 159 -11.00 -18.42 -13.49
C GLY A 159 -10.15 -19.36 -12.61
N HIS A 160 -9.10 -18.83 -11.98
CA HIS A 160 -8.18 -19.50 -11.04
C HIS A 160 -7.42 -20.74 -11.56
N THR A 161 -7.49 -21.08 -12.85
CA THR A 161 -6.62 -22.14 -13.38
C THR A 161 -5.17 -21.65 -13.44
N ASN A 162 -4.21 -22.55 -13.21
CA ASN A 162 -2.80 -22.17 -13.21
C ASN A 162 -2.36 -21.57 -14.56
N GLY A 163 -2.82 -22.15 -15.66
CA GLY A 163 -2.54 -21.68 -17.01
C GLY A 163 -3.15 -20.31 -17.29
N GLN A 164 -4.37 -20.04 -16.79
CA GLN A 164 -4.99 -18.72 -16.88
C GLN A 164 -4.17 -17.67 -16.15
N ILE A 165 -3.86 -17.88 -14.86
CA ILE A 165 -3.12 -16.92 -14.02
C ILE A 165 -1.72 -16.66 -14.60
N LEU A 166 -1.02 -17.70 -15.06
CA LEU A 166 0.30 -17.52 -15.67
C LEU A 166 0.23 -16.77 -17.00
N SER A 167 -0.81 -17.01 -17.80
CA SER A 167 -1.02 -16.32 -19.08
C SER A 167 -1.32 -14.84 -18.88
N THR A 168 -2.26 -14.50 -17.99
CA THR A 168 -2.63 -13.11 -17.67
C THR A 168 -1.48 -12.34 -17.08
N PHE A 169 -0.77 -12.93 -16.10
CA PHE A 169 0.42 -12.29 -15.54
C PHE A 169 1.42 -11.95 -16.65
N ARG A 170 1.74 -12.90 -17.54
CA ARG A 170 2.70 -12.64 -18.63
C ARG A 170 2.21 -11.58 -19.62
N GLY A 171 0.92 -11.55 -19.94
CA GLY A 171 0.34 -10.62 -20.90
C GLY A 171 0.17 -9.20 -20.35
N LEU A 172 -0.17 -9.07 -19.07
CA LEU A 172 -0.56 -7.81 -18.45
C LEU A 172 0.54 -7.21 -17.55
N TRP A 173 1.52 -7.99 -17.10
CA TRP A 173 2.67 -7.48 -16.34
C TRP A 173 3.44 -6.33 -17.03
N PRO A 174 3.65 -6.35 -18.36
CA PRO A 174 4.22 -5.20 -19.05
C PRO A 174 3.42 -3.91 -18.78
N SER A 175 2.10 -4.04 -18.62
CA SER A 175 1.17 -2.93 -18.48
C SER A 175 1.00 -2.41 -17.06
N VAL A 176 1.61 -3.07 -16.08
CA VAL A 176 1.72 -2.56 -14.71
C VAL A 176 2.79 -1.46 -14.70
N LYS A 177 2.51 -0.32 -14.07
CA LYS A 177 3.49 0.76 -13.94
C LYS A 177 4.71 0.31 -13.15
N ARG A 178 5.85 0.99 -13.37
CA ARG A 178 6.94 0.97 -12.39
C ARG A 178 6.43 1.51 -11.05
N GLY A 179 6.71 0.81 -9.96
CA GLY A 179 6.10 1.07 -8.65
C GLY A 179 4.70 0.47 -8.46
N GLY A 180 4.10 -0.09 -9.52
CA GLY A 180 2.79 -0.72 -9.49
C GLY A 180 2.78 -2.14 -8.94
N LEU A 181 1.57 -2.68 -8.77
CA LEU A 181 1.33 -3.96 -8.11
C LEU A 181 0.50 -4.93 -8.96
N TYR A 182 0.77 -6.22 -8.87
CA TYR A 182 -0.05 -7.28 -9.44
C TYR A 182 -0.46 -8.27 -8.33
N PHE A 183 -1.76 -8.42 -8.09
CA PHE A 183 -2.32 -9.31 -7.09
C PHE A 183 -2.85 -10.59 -7.74
N ILE A 184 -2.74 -11.71 -7.04
CA ILE A 184 -3.25 -13.02 -7.43
C ILE A 184 -4.04 -13.57 -6.24
N GLU A 185 -5.33 -13.85 -6.43
CA GLU A 185 -6.19 -14.47 -5.43
C GLU A 185 -6.31 -16.00 -5.63
N ASP A 186 -6.86 -16.68 -4.62
CA ASP A 186 -7.29 -18.08 -4.66
C ASP A 186 -6.26 -19.12 -5.10
N MET A 187 -4.98 -18.88 -4.83
CA MET A 187 -3.91 -19.83 -5.13
C MET A 187 -4.05 -21.20 -4.43
N LEU A 188 -4.93 -21.31 -3.45
CA LEU A 188 -5.21 -22.54 -2.70
C LEU A 188 -5.70 -23.67 -3.62
N VAL A 189 -6.40 -23.33 -4.70
CA VAL A 189 -6.97 -24.33 -5.61
C VAL A 189 -5.96 -24.90 -6.60
N GLY A 190 -4.74 -24.34 -6.65
CA GLY A 190 -3.79 -24.61 -7.73
C GLY A 190 -3.42 -26.09 -7.95
N ARG A 191 -3.51 -26.95 -6.93
CA ARG A 191 -3.27 -28.41 -7.08
C ARG A 191 -4.54 -29.25 -7.21
N HIS A 192 -5.70 -28.64 -7.18
CA HIS A 192 -6.97 -29.35 -7.37
C HIS A 192 -7.13 -29.70 -8.86
N PRO A 193 -7.51 -30.94 -9.22
CA PRO A 193 -7.56 -31.38 -10.62
C PRO A 193 -8.41 -30.51 -11.56
N LYS A 194 -9.44 -29.84 -11.03
CA LYS A 194 -10.29 -28.89 -11.77
C LYS A 194 -9.53 -27.63 -12.24
N TYR A 195 -8.53 -27.18 -11.47
CA TYR A 195 -7.83 -25.92 -11.67
C TYR A 195 -6.38 -26.10 -12.16
N ASP A 196 -5.88 -27.34 -12.15
CA ASP A 196 -4.60 -27.68 -12.76
C ASP A 196 -4.75 -28.08 -14.24
N ASP A 197 -4.98 -27.08 -15.08
CA ASP A 197 -4.94 -27.19 -16.54
C ASP A 197 -3.50 -27.34 -17.10
N THR A 198 -2.49 -27.26 -16.23
CA THR A 198 -1.08 -27.44 -16.59
C THR A 198 -0.58 -28.87 -16.36
N LYS A 199 -1.39 -29.75 -15.75
CA LYS A 199 -1.00 -31.13 -15.43
C LYS A 199 0.27 -31.22 -14.58
N GLY A 200 0.41 -30.32 -13.61
CA GLY A 200 1.57 -30.21 -12.74
C GLY A 200 2.75 -29.47 -13.35
N ASP A 201 2.67 -29.06 -14.62
CA ASP A 201 3.79 -28.42 -15.30
C ASP A 201 4.05 -27.00 -14.83
N ALA A 202 3.02 -26.25 -14.44
CA ALA A 202 3.17 -24.85 -14.07
C ALA A 202 2.16 -24.45 -12.98
N ILE A 203 2.13 -25.20 -11.88
CA ILE A 203 1.37 -24.82 -10.68
C ILE A 203 1.83 -23.44 -10.23
N MET A 204 0.91 -22.48 -10.12
CA MET A 204 1.28 -21.08 -9.93
C MET A 204 2.06 -20.85 -8.63
N SER A 205 1.78 -21.63 -7.59
CA SER A 205 2.56 -21.58 -6.34
C SER A 205 4.00 -22.08 -6.50
N ASP A 206 4.27 -23.02 -7.40
CA ASP A 206 5.64 -23.49 -7.71
C ASP A 206 6.38 -22.44 -8.56
N VAL A 207 5.68 -21.78 -9.48
CA VAL A 207 6.20 -20.66 -10.28
C VAL A 207 6.62 -19.51 -9.36
N ILE A 208 5.75 -19.11 -8.42
CA ILE A 208 6.04 -18.05 -7.45
C ILE A 208 7.21 -18.41 -6.54
N GLN A 209 7.29 -19.66 -6.06
CA GLN A 209 8.44 -20.13 -5.27
C GLN A 209 9.75 -20.03 -6.06
N SER A 210 9.76 -20.40 -7.34
CA SER A 210 10.92 -20.23 -8.23
C SER A 210 11.33 -18.76 -8.36
N TRP A 211 10.37 -17.84 -8.46
CA TRP A 211 10.66 -16.40 -8.53
C TRP A 211 11.19 -15.84 -7.21
N ILE A 212 10.64 -16.27 -6.06
CA ILE A 212 11.14 -15.88 -4.72
C ILE A 212 12.58 -16.38 -4.53
N GLU A 213 12.88 -17.61 -4.96
CA GLU A 213 14.24 -18.16 -4.91
C GLU A 213 15.21 -17.30 -5.75
N GLN A 214 14.79 -16.87 -6.93
CA GLN A 214 15.62 -16.00 -7.79
C GLN A 214 15.86 -14.60 -7.23
N LEU A 215 14.87 -14.04 -6.53
CA LEU A 215 15.00 -12.74 -5.84
C LEU A 215 15.96 -12.82 -4.66
N THR A 216 15.88 -13.91 -3.89
CA THR A 216 16.67 -14.08 -2.67
C THR A 216 18.09 -14.60 -2.94
N VAL A 217 18.25 -15.42 -3.98
CA VAL A 217 19.53 -16.01 -4.41
C VAL A 217 19.91 -15.47 -5.78
N ASN A 218 20.23 -14.17 -5.85
CA ASN A 218 20.59 -13.51 -7.11
C ASN A 218 22.10 -13.60 -7.38
N PRO A 219 22.57 -14.43 -8.34
CA PRO A 219 23.99 -14.56 -8.65
C PRO A 219 24.57 -13.33 -9.38
N ARG A 220 23.72 -12.38 -9.80
CA ARG A 220 24.12 -11.11 -10.41
C ARG A 220 24.28 -9.98 -9.41
N THR A 221 24.09 -10.24 -8.11
CA THR A 221 24.40 -9.24 -7.07
C THR A 221 25.84 -8.77 -7.27
N PRO A 222 26.09 -7.46 -7.38
CA PRO A 222 27.43 -6.93 -7.61
C PRO A 222 28.42 -7.48 -6.58
N LYS A 223 29.57 -7.99 -7.04
CA LYS A 223 30.64 -8.48 -6.17
C LYS A 223 31.17 -7.43 -5.19
N ALA A 224 30.89 -6.15 -5.42
CA ALA A 224 31.22 -5.08 -4.48
C ALA A 224 30.34 -5.08 -3.20
N LEU A 225 29.18 -5.74 -3.23
CA LEU A 225 28.21 -5.79 -2.13
C LEU A 225 28.25 -7.10 -1.35
N VAL A 226 29.03 -8.09 -1.79
CA VAL A 226 29.16 -9.40 -1.15
C VAL A 226 30.64 -9.81 -1.13
N PRO A 227 31.14 -10.47 -0.07
CA PRO A 227 32.48 -11.05 -0.10
C PRO A 227 32.64 -11.99 -1.32
N ASP A 228 33.87 -12.15 -1.84
CA ASP A 228 34.11 -13.04 -2.98
C ASP A 228 34.04 -14.51 -2.52
N TRP A 229 32.82 -15.06 -2.53
CA TRP A 229 32.54 -16.46 -2.20
C TRP A 229 32.75 -17.42 -3.37
N GLY A 230 33.28 -16.94 -4.52
CA GLY A 230 33.36 -17.69 -5.77
C GLY A 230 32.02 -17.78 -6.52
N THR A 231 32.00 -18.56 -7.61
CA THR A 231 30.79 -18.78 -8.42
C THR A 231 29.98 -19.97 -7.90
N VAL A 232 28.65 -19.85 -7.85
CA VAL A 232 27.77 -20.97 -7.50
C VAL A 232 27.94 -22.11 -8.51
N ASN A 233 28.30 -23.30 -8.01
CA ASN A 233 28.28 -24.52 -8.81
C ASN A 233 26.87 -25.11 -8.80
N TRP A 234 26.11 -24.84 -9.87
CA TRP A 234 24.74 -25.31 -10.03
C TRP A 234 24.61 -26.84 -10.17
N ASP A 235 25.70 -27.54 -10.52
CA ASP A 235 25.71 -28.99 -10.67
C ASP A 235 26.11 -29.74 -9.40
N ALA A 236 26.57 -29.03 -8.36
CA ALA A 236 27.12 -29.65 -7.15
C ALA A 236 26.13 -30.53 -6.39
N THR A 237 24.84 -30.19 -6.38
CA THR A 237 23.81 -30.90 -5.61
C THR A 237 22.53 -31.08 -6.42
N ALA A 238 21.71 -32.06 -6.02
CA ALA A 238 20.39 -32.24 -6.62
C ALA A 238 19.50 -31.00 -6.43
N SER A 239 19.57 -30.34 -5.28
CA SER A 239 18.84 -29.10 -5.00
C SER A 239 19.27 -27.95 -5.90
N ASN A 240 20.58 -27.79 -6.15
CA ASN A 240 21.07 -26.76 -7.05
C ASN A 240 20.64 -27.01 -8.50
N ARG A 241 20.70 -28.26 -8.97
CA ARG A 241 20.21 -28.63 -10.31
C ARG A 241 18.72 -28.39 -10.44
N HIS A 242 17.94 -28.77 -9.43
CA HIS A 242 16.50 -28.52 -9.40
C HIS A 242 16.17 -27.02 -9.47
N ALA A 243 16.83 -26.19 -8.65
CA ALA A 243 16.66 -24.74 -8.70
C ALA A 243 17.07 -24.18 -10.06
N PHE A 244 18.18 -24.64 -10.64
CA PHE A 244 18.64 -24.21 -11.96
C PHE A 244 17.65 -24.56 -13.08
N ASP A 245 17.04 -25.75 -13.03
CA ASP A 245 16.01 -26.15 -13.99
C ASP A 245 14.74 -25.32 -13.83
N LEU A 246 14.30 -25.06 -12.59
CA LEU A 246 13.16 -24.18 -12.31
C LEU A 246 13.40 -22.73 -12.77
N ARG A 247 14.63 -22.22 -12.63
CA ARG A 247 15.01 -20.88 -13.13
C ARG A 247 14.92 -20.78 -14.65
N LYS A 248 15.32 -21.84 -15.37
CA LYS A 248 15.17 -21.90 -16.84
C LYS A 248 13.71 -21.99 -17.25
N ARG A 249 12.93 -22.80 -16.55
CA ARG A 249 11.51 -23.01 -16.84
C ARG A 249 10.67 -21.77 -16.53
N PHE A 250 11.00 -21.08 -15.43
CA PHE A 250 10.29 -19.92 -14.91
C PHE A 250 11.28 -18.79 -14.61
N PRO A 251 11.82 -18.13 -15.65
CA PRO A 251 12.70 -16.99 -15.44
C PRO A 251 11.96 -15.90 -14.67
N LEU A 252 12.66 -15.27 -13.72
CA LEU A 252 12.13 -14.12 -12.99
C LEU A 252 11.68 -13.03 -14.00
N PRO A 253 10.43 -12.56 -13.94
CA PRO A 253 9.94 -11.54 -14.85
C PRO A 253 10.71 -10.23 -14.67
N GLN A 254 10.87 -9.48 -15.76
CA GLN A 254 11.59 -8.21 -15.72
C GLN A 254 10.95 -7.25 -14.72
N HIS A 255 11.79 -6.54 -13.98
CA HIS A 255 11.40 -5.54 -12.99
C HIS A 255 10.54 -6.07 -11.83
N VAL A 256 10.45 -7.38 -11.58
CA VAL A 256 9.93 -7.85 -10.29
C VAL A 256 10.90 -7.41 -9.19
N ASN A 257 10.39 -6.68 -8.21
CA ASN A 257 11.18 -6.14 -7.10
C ASN A 257 10.95 -6.92 -5.80
N PHE A 258 9.70 -7.29 -5.52
CA PHE A 258 9.35 -8.12 -4.39
C PHE A 258 8.15 -9.00 -4.73
N ILE A 259 8.02 -10.09 -3.98
CA ILE A 259 6.81 -10.91 -3.93
C ILE A 259 6.47 -11.09 -2.47
N PHE A 260 5.24 -10.77 -2.10
CA PHE A 260 4.68 -11.04 -0.78
C PHE A 260 3.52 -12.00 -0.94
N CYS A 261 3.55 -13.09 -0.20
CA CYS A 261 2.44 -14.03 -0.14
C CYS A 261 1.86 -14.06 1.25
N GLN A 262 0.54 -14.11 1.31
CA GLN A 262 -0.22 -14.46 2.50
C GLN A 262 -0.98 -15.76 2.26
N ARG A 263 -1.84 -16.14 3.21
CA ARG A 263 -2.75 -17.26 3.01
C ARG A 263 -3.57 -17.03 1.73
N GLU A 264 -3.44 -17.98 0.80
CA GLU A 264 -4.24 -18.15 -0.43
C GLU A 264 -4.03 -17.07 -1.51
N ALA A 265 -3.19 -16.05 -1.28
CA ALA A 265 -2.98 -14.97 -2.23
C ALA A 265 -1.55 -14.41 -2.19
N CYS A 266 -1.11 -13.82 -3.30
CA CYS A 266 0.17 -13.12 -3.39
C CYS A 266 0.03 -11.78 -4.10
N VAL A 267 0.95 -10.86 -3.78
CA VAL A 267 1.16 -9.60 -4.49
C VAL A 267 2.60 -9.52 -4.98
N ILE A 268 2.76 -9.06 -6.22
CA ILE A 268 4.03 -8.92 -6.91
C ILE A 268 4.24 -7.43 -7.18
N GLY A 269 5.31 -6.86 -6.65
CA GLY A 269 5.65 -5.44 -6.82
C GLY A 269 6.62 -5.21 -7.96
N LYS A 270 6.31 -4.23 -8.82
CA LYS A 270 7.17 -3.83 -9.93
C LYS A 270 8.15 -2.76 -9.47
N GLN A 271 9.42 -2.92 -9.84
CA GLN A 271 10.51 -2.00 -9.49
C GLN A 271 10.16 -0.58 -9.91
N GLU A 272 10.39 0.36 -9.00
CA GLU A 272 10.28 1.80 -9.27
C GLU A 272 11.11 2.21 -10.49
N ALA A 273 10.68 3.27 -11.17
CA ALA A 273 11.53 3.92 -12.15
C ALA A 273 12.76 4.41 -11.40
N VAL A 274 13.94 3.92 -11.81
CA VAL A 274 15.15 4.64 -11.48
C VAL A 274 15.04 5.90 -12.32
N GLU A 275 14.61 7.01 -11.73
CA GLU A 275 14.90 8.31 -12.33
C GLU A 275 16.41 8.26 -12.58
N ALA A 276 16.81 8.34 -13.85
CA ALA A 276 18.21 8.54 -14.16
C ALA A 276 18.59 9.74 -13.31
N ALA A 277 19.41 9.50 -12.28
CA ALA A 277 19.90 10.57 -11.44
C ALA A 277 20.46 11.58 -12.43
N SER A 278 19.73 12.69 -12.62
CA SER A 278 20.26 13.82 -13.34
C SER A 278 21.62 14.03 -12.68
N ALA A 279 22.68 14.00 -13.48
CA ALA A 279 24.06 14.07 -13.02
C ALA A 279 24.40 15.42 -12.36
N VAL A 280 23.41 16.11 -11.81
CA VAL A 280 23.55 17.12 -10.79
C VAL A 280 23.63 16.37 -9.46
N ALA A 281 24.83 15.87 -9.16
CA ALA A 281 25.24 15.83 -7.76
C ALA A 281 24.87 17.21 -7.19
N PRO A 282 24.16 17.30 -6.04
CA PRO A 282 24.04 18.57 -5.39
C PRO A 282 25.48 19.01 -5.14
N SER A 283 25.95 20.04 -5.86
CA SER A 283 27.16 20.73 -5.43
C SER A 283 26.86 21.04 -3.98
N LEU A 284 27.70 20.55 -3.06
CA LEU A 284 27.63 20.93 -1.66
C LEU A 284 27.36 22.43 -1.63
N ALA A 285 26.11 22.78 -1.30
CA ALA A 285 25.66 24.15 -1.41
C ALA A 285 26.68 24.98 -0.62
N ALA A 286 27.14 26.07 -1.25
CA ALA A 286 28.07 26.99 -0.63
C ALA A 286 27.63 27.24 0.82
N PRO A 287 28.57 27.25 1.79
CA PRO A 287 28.21 27.33 3.19
C PRO A 287 27.30 28.54 3.41
N LEU A 288 26.15 28.30 4.06
CA LEU A 288 25.21 29.35 4.46
C LEU A 288 25.98 30.53 5.08
N PRO A 289 25.63 31.79 4.72
CA PRO A 289 26.25 32.98 5.29
C PRO A 289 26.27 32.89 6.82
N ALA A 290 27.40 33.28 7.42
CA ALA A 290 27.69 33.08 8.85
C ALA A 290 26.62 33.64 9.80
N GLU A 291 25.81 34.60 9.33
CA GLU A 291 24.76 35.28 10.08
C GLU A 291 23.50 34.44 10.33
N ARG A 292 23.35 33.26 9.69
CA ARG A 292 22.18 32.37 9.88
C ARG A 292 22.52 31.00 10.47
N ARG A 293 23.68 30.86 11.11
CA ARG A 293 23.95 29.71 11.99
C ARG A 293 23.65 30.14 13.42
N LEU A 294 22.51 29.71 13.97
CA LEU A 294 22.47 29.49 15.42
C LEU A 294 23.57 28.48 15.72
N ALA A 295 24.58 28.90 16.47
CA ALA A 295 25.72 28.03 16.73
C ALA A 295 25.20 26.83 17.52
N ARG A 296 25.77 25.65 17.28
CA ARG A 296 25.45 24.44 18.05
C ARG A 296 25.63 24.65 19.56
N ALA A 297 26.47 25.63 19.93
CA ALA A 297 26.68 26.12 21.28
C ALA A 297 25.46 26.91 21.83
N ASP A 298 24.75 27.69 21.01
CA ASP A 298 23.55 28.44 21.42
C ASP A 298 22.36 27.50 21.66
N TYR A 299 22.24 26.44 20.84
CA TYR A 299 21.27 25.37 21.05
C TYR A 299 21.57 24.57 22.34
N ALA A 300 22.85 24.27 22.60
CA ALA A 300 23.28 23.62 23.83
C ALA A 300 23.12 24.54 25.07
N ALA A 301 23.32 25.85 24.92
CA ALA A 301 23.11 26.84 25.98
C ALA A 301 21.62 27.03 26.31
N ALA A 302 20.73 27.01 25.31
CA ALA A 302 19.29 27.04 25.52
C ALA A 302 18.79 25.80 26.26
N LEU A 303 19.33 24.61 25.94
CA LEU A 303 19.06 23.36 26.68
C LEU A 303 19.63 23.39 28.10
N SER A 304 20.80 24.01 28.30
CA SER A 304 21.41 24.17 29.63
C SER A 304 20.68 25.19 30.50
N ALA A 305 20.12 26.25 29.92
CA ALA A 305 19.36 27.27 30.64
C ALA A 305 17.96 26.78 31.08
N ALA A 306 17.42 25.76 30.39
CA ALA A 306 16.23 25.02 30.81
C ALA A 306 16.49 24.09 32.01
N GLY A 307 17.75 23.88 32.40
CA GLY A 307 18.16 23.05 33.52
C GLY A 307 18.43 23.84 34.81
N SER A 308 17.42 24.50 35.39
CA SER A 308 17.45 24.82 36.82
C SER A 308 16.05 25.00 37.41
N SER A 309 15.67 24.05 38.27
CA SER A 309 14.54 23.99 39.20
C SER A 309 13.09 24.01 38.64
N GLU A 310 12.44 22.85 38.85
CA GLU A 310 10.99 22.56 38.86
C GLU A 310 10.19 22.66 37.54
N GLY A 311 9.95 21.51 36.90
CA GLY A 311 8.75 21.28 36.08
C GLY A 311 8.93 20.49 34.77
N ALA A 312 9.16 19.18 34.85
CA ALA A 312 9.47 18.29 33.72
C ALA A 312 8.47 18.29 32.53
N ALA A 313 7.25 18.81 32.68
CA ALA A 313 6.27 18.89 31.59
C ALA A 313 6.37 20.20 30.76
N ARG A 314 6.95 21.28 31.31
CA ARG A 314 7.16 22.54 30.57
C ARG A 314 8.42 22.50 29.70
N ASP A 315 9.40 21.72 30.12
CA ASP A 315 10.71 21.61 29.48
C ASP A 315 10.64 20.86 28.13
N ASP A 316 9.76 19.87 28.01
CA ASP A 316 9.52 19.15 26.76
C ASP A 316 8.79 20.01 25.72
N ALA A 317 7.91 20.91 26.15
CA ALA A 317 7.19 21.82 25.26
C ALA A 317 8.11 22.89 24.66
N ALA A 318 9.03 23.47 25.45
CA ALA A 318 10.00 24.44 24.96
C ALA A 318 11.01 23.81 23.98
N ALA A 319 11.45 22.58 24.26
CA ALA A 319 12.30 21.81 23.35
C ALA A 319 11.57 21.43 22.04
N ALA A 320 10.29 21.05 22.12
CA ALA A 320 9.46 20.75 20.97
C ALA A 320 9.18 22.00 20.10
N ILE A 321 8.93 23.15 20.72
CA ILE A 321 8.74 24.43 20.02
C ILE A 321 10.04 24.85 19.31
N ALA A 322 11.19 24.80 20.00
CA ALA A 322 12.48 25.11 19.38
C ALA A 322 12.83 24.16 18.23
N HIS A 323 12.42 22.89 18.32
CA HIS A 323 12.60 21.92 17.24
C HIS A 323 11.65 22.18 16.06
N CYS A 324 10.40 22.58 16.33
CA CYS A 324 9.44 22.97 15.30
C CYS A 324 9.88 24.24 14.58
N ASP A 325 10.33 25.26 15.30
CA ASP A 325 10.84 26.50 14.71
C ASP A 325 12.08 26.24 13.84
N TRP A 326 12.94 25.32 14.26
CA TRP A 326 14.08 24.86 13.46
C TRP A 326 13.66 24.13 12.17
N LEU A 327 12.61 23.31 12.23
CA LEU A 327 12.05 22.64 11.04
C LEU A 327 11.36 23.61 10.10
N ILE A 328 10.59 24.57 10.62
CA ILE A 328 9.91 25.62 9.85
C ILE A 328 10.93 26.46 9.09
N ALA A 329 11.99 26.92 9.76
CA ALA A 329 13.08 27.68 9.13
C ALA A 329 13.78 26.88 8.00
N ARG A 330 13.74 25.55 8.06
CA ARG A 330 14.35 24.65 7.07
C ARG A 330 13.42 24.33 5.89
N CYS A 331 12.11 24.36 6.12
CA CYS A 331 11.08 24.31 5.10
C CYS A 331 11.05 25.60 4.28
N ASP A 332 11.11 26.77 4.94
CA ASP A 332 11.16 28.08 4.26
C ASP A 332 12.44 28.28 3.43
N ALA A 333 13.54 27.61 3.80
CA ALA A 333 14.82 27.68 3.08
C ALA A 333 14.90 26.77 1.84
N ARG A 334 13.93 25.88 1.63
CA ARG A 334 13.78 25.13 0.37
C ARG A 334 12.79 25.88 -0.50
N GLU A 335 13.31 26.66 -1.43
CA GLU A 335 12.55 27.56 -2.29
C GLU A 335 11.33 26.92 -2.96
N GLN A 336 10.33 27.79 -3.12
CA GLN A 336 9.10 27.69 -3.88
C GLN A 336 9.27 27.02 -5.26
N PRO A 337 8.36 26.13 -5.69
CA PRO A 337 8.15 25.92 -7.12
C PRO A 337 7.45 27.16 -7.71
N PRO A 338 7.76 27.57 -8.95
CA PRO A 338 7.16 28.75 -9.57
C PRO A 338 5.67 28.51 -9.79
N LEU A 339 4.81 29.28 -9.11
CA LEU A 339 3.39 29.35 -9.43
C LEU A 339 3.13 30.48 -10.44
N LEU A 340 2.30 30.13 -11.43
CA LEU A 340 1.43 30.97 -12.26
C LEU A 340 2.00 31.57 -13.56
N LEU A 341 1.38 31.15 -14.67
CA LEU A 341 0.62 32.06 -15.53
C LEU A 341 -0.43 31.29 -16.35
N GLY A 342 -1.70 31.66 -16.17
CA GLY A 342 -2.79 31.26 -17.06
C GLY A 342 -4.06 30.85 -16.31
N LEU A 343 -4.90 31.82 -15.98
CA LEU A 343 -6.31 31.90 -16.39
C LEU A 343 -6.92 33.14 -15.72
N GLY A 344 -7.45 34.03 -16.56
CA GLY A 344 -7.98 35.33 -16.18
C GLY A 344 -9.32 35.25 -15.43
N GLY A 345 -9.49 36.19 -14.51
CA GLY A 345 -10.73 36.48 -13.80
C GLY A 345 -10.43 37.53 -12.74
N GLU A 346 -10.89 38.76 -12.95
CA GLU A 346 -10.65 39.91 -12.08
C GLU A 346 -11.40 39.78 -10.75
N GLU A 347 -10.75 39.27 -9.70
CA GLU A 347 -11.08 39.60 -8.31
C GLU A 347 -9.81 39.66 -7.44
N PRO A 348 -9.68 40.64 -6.53
CA PRO A 348 -8.48 40.79 -5.70
C PRO A 348 -8.41 39.73 -4.57
N LEU A 349 -7.21 39.19 -4.37
CA LEU A 349 -6.80 38.17 -3.39
C LEU A 349 -7.31 38.30 -1.93
N PRO A 350 -7.61 39.49 -1.35
CA PRO A 350 -7.98 39.56 0.07
C PRO A 350 -9.29 38.84 0.43
N ARG A 351 -10.23 38.69 -0.51
CA ARG A 351 -11.54 38.06 -0.24
C ARG A 351 -11.52 36.53 -0.31
N GLN A 352 -10.55 35.92 -0.99
CA GLN A 352 -10.39 34.46 -1.03
C GLN A 352 -9.77 33.91 0.25
N ALA A 353 -8.88 34.69 0.90
CA ALA A 353 -8.30 34.34 2.19
C ALA A 353 -9.33 34.38 3.34
N GLU A 354 -10.28 35.31 3.31
CA GLU A 354 -11.36 35.38 4.31
C GLU A 354 -12.29 34.14 4.27
N ARG A 355 -12.58 33.60 3.07
CA ARG A 355 -13.37 32.36 2.93
C ARG A 355 -12.67 31.13 3.50
N LEU A 356 -11.36 31.00 3.32
CA LEU A 356 -10.57 29.90 3.90
C LEU A 356 -10.37 30.05 5.41
N SER A 357 -10.36 31.29 5.92
CA SER A 357 -10.31 31.53 7.37
C SER A 357 -11.64 31.29 8.09
N GLY A 358 -12.77 31.40 7.37
CA GLY A 358 -14.12 31.22 7.92
C GLY A 358 -14.53 29.77 8.16
N GLU A 359 -13.93 28.79 7.48
CA GLU A 359 -14.22 27.36 7.70
C GLU A 359 -13.30 26.69 8.75
N LEU A 360 -12.27 27.39 9.23
CA LEU A 360 -11.35 26.93 10.28
C LEU A 360 -11.59 27.61 11.63
N THR A 361 -12.86 27.94 11.95
CA THR A 361 -13.22 28.53 13.25
C THR A 361 -13.45 27.50 14.36
N HIS A 362 -13.34 26.19 14.08
CA HIS A 362 -13.34 25.19 15.14
C HIS A 362 -11.94 25.07 15.77
N ARG A 363 -11.75 25.79 16.88
CA ARG A 363 -10.63 25.58 17.80
C ARG A 363 -10.83 24.25 18.52
N GLU A 364 -10.16 23.20 18.07
CA GLU A 364 -10.09 21.96 18.83
C GLU A 364 -9.01 22.06 19.92
N VAL A 365 -9.40 21.68 21.13
CA VAL A 365 -8.55 21.68 22.32
C VAL A 365 -7.94 20.28 22.44
N VAL A 366 -6.61 20.20 22.54
CA VAL A 366 -5.92 18.94 22.82
C VAL A 366 -5.63 18.89 24.31
N THR A 367 -6.26 17.95 25.01
CA THR A 367 -6.04 17.71 26.44
C THR A 367 -4.93 16.67 26.61
N LEU A 368 -3.86 17.05 27.31
CA LEU A 368 -2.76 16.13 27.63
C LEU A 368 -3.14 15.24 28.84
N ALA A 369 -2.40 14.14 29.03
CA ALA A 369 -2.74 13.07 29.98
C ALA A 369 -2.92 13.50 31.45
N ASP A 370 -2.45 14.69 31.83
CA ASP A 370 -2.60 15.25 33.18
C ASP A 370 -3.71 16.32 33.30
N GLY A 371 -4.54 16.52 32.26
CA GLY A 371 -5.76 17.34 32.34
C GLY A 371 -5.60 18.82 32.01
N ASP A 372 -4.43 19.26 31.55
CA ASP A 372 -4.22 20.64 31.09
C ASP A 372 -4.47 20.78 29.57
N ASP A 373 -5.22 21.82 29.20
CA ASP A 373 -5.56 22.18 27.82
C ASP A 373 -4.47 23.08 27.19
N VAL A 374 -3.86 22.64 26.09
CA VAL A 374 -2.87 23.46 25.35
C VAL A 374 -3.44 23.90 24.00
N ARG A 375 -3.43 25.23 23.74
CA ARG A 375 -3.85 25.82 22.46
C ARG A 375 -2.66 25.94 21.51
N LEU A 376 -2.69 25.23 20.39
CA LEU A 376 -1.69 25.36 19.33
C LEU A 376 -2.17 26.32 18.22
N PRO A 377 -1.28 27.16 17.65
CA PRO A 377 -1.60 27.96 16.48
C PRO A 377 -1.76 27.07 15.22
N PRO A 378 -2.60 27.47 14.23
CA PRO A 378 -2.99 26.62 13.10
C PRO A 378 -1.83 26.06 12.27
N ALA A 379 -0.71 26.79 12.17
CA ALA A 379 0.47 26.37 11.41
C ALA A 379 1.20 25.17 12.04
N ALA A 380 1.17 25.03 13.37
CA ALA A 380 1.81 23.91 14.08
C ALA A 380 1.05 22.59 13.88
N PHE A 381 -0.27 22.66 13.69
CA PHE A 381 -1.10 21.49 13.38
C PHE A 381 -0.79 20.92 11.99
N LEU A 382 -0.56 21.81 11.00
CA LEU A 382 -0.19 21.40 9.65
C LEU A 382 1.16 20.66 9.62
N CYS A 383 2.13 21.09 10.42
CA CYS A 383 3.42 20.40 10.55
C CYS A 383 3.30 19.03 11.22
N ALA A 384 2.52 18.91 12.31
CA ALA A 384 2.33 17.63 13.01
C ALA A 384 1.63 16.57 12.13
N VAL A 385 0.69 16.99 11.27
CA VAL A 385 0.01 16.12 10.31
C VAL A 385 0.95 15.69 9.17
N VAL A 386 1.87 16.56 8.72
CA VAL A 386 2.81 16.27 7.64
C VAL A 386 4.02 15.44 8.10
N THR A 387 4.51 15.62 9.34
CA THR A 387 5.64 14.84 9.87
C THR A 387 5.28 13.42 10.29
N ASN A 388 4.02 13.16 10.67
CA ASN A 388 3.54 11.82 11.03
C ASN A 388 3.53 10.82 9.86
N TYR A 389 3.67 11.28 8.61
CA TYR A 389 3.72 10.41 7.43
C TYR A 389 5.12 9.96 7.01
N ASN A 390 6.20 10.52 7.59
CA ASN A 390 7.56 10.33 7.04
C ASN A 390 8.63 9.82 8.02
N PHE A 391 8.29 9.37 9.23
CA PHE A 391 9.27 8.74 10.13
C PHE A 391 8.71 7.46 10.78
N PHE A 392 8.90 6.33 10.11
CA PHE A 392 8.98 5.02 10.78
C PHE A 392 10.39 4.45 10.59
N ALA A 393 11.24 4.65 11.58
CA ALA A 393 12.40 3.81 11.86
C ALA A 393 12.39 3.46 13.36
N PRO A 394 12.74 2.23 13.76
CA PRO A 394 12.26 1.62 14.98
C PRO A 394 13.14 2.00 16.18
N TRP A 395 12.57 2.73 17.14
CA TRP A 395 13.13 2.83 18.48
C TRP A 395 12.04 2.41 19.47
N ALA A 396 12.37 1.39 20.26
CA ALA A 396 11.47 0.69 21.17
C ALA A 396 10.74 1.65 22.13
N TRP A 397 9.43 1.45 22.29
CA TRP A 397 8.68 1.89 23.46
C TRP A 397 8.22 0.67 24.24
N PRO A 398 8.38 0.63 25.58
CA PRO A 398 7.81 -0.42 26.41
C PRO A 398 6.29 -0.28 26.52
N ASP A 399 5.65 -1.39 26.86
CA ASP A 399 4.21 -1.66 26.83
C ASP A 399 3.27 -0.66 27.53
N ASN A 400 2.04 -0.62 27.00
CA ASN A 400 0.76 -0.23 27.62
C ASN A 400 0.47 1.27 27.91
N ALA A 401 -0.34 1.91 27.05
CA ALA A 401 -1.41 2.83 27.46
C ALA A 401 -2.43 3.02 26.32
N ALA A 402 -3.70 2.71 26.59
CA ALA A 402 -4.81 2.86 25.66
C ALA A 402 -5.32 4.32 25.65
N LEU A 403 -5.56 4.90 24.47
CA LEU A 403 -6.31 6.14 24.32
C LEU A 403 -7.79 5.80 24.08
N SER A 404 -8.65 6.15 25.04
CA SER A 404 -10.11 6.14 24.89
C SER A 404 -10.60 7.54 24.51
N HIS A 405 -11.32 7.67 23.40
CA HIS A 405 -12.04 8.90 23.07
C HIS A 405 -13.48 8.81 23.60
N SER A 406 -13.86 9.78 24.44
CA SER A 406 -15.24 10.10 24.79
C SER A 406 -15.56 11.45 24.16
N LEU A 407 -16.62 11.50 23.34
CA LEU A 407 -17.13 12.74 22.75
C LEU A 407 -18.09 13.42 23.75
N LEU A 408 -17.87 14.70 24.01
CA LEU A 408 -18.89 15.67 24.40
C LEU A 408 -18.79 16.88 23.48
#